data_AF-A0A1R1ESG9-F1
#
_entry.id   AF-A0A1R1ESG9-F1
#
_cell.length_a   1.000
_cell.length_b   1.000
_cell.length_c   1.000
_cell.angle_alpha   90.00
_cell.angle_beta   90.00
_cell.angle_gamma   90.00
#
_symmetry.space_group_name_H-M   'P 1'
#
loop_
_entity.id
_entity.type
_entity.pdbx_description
1 polymer ?
#
loop_
_entity_poly.entity_id
_entity_poly.type
_entity_poly.pdbx_seq_one_letter_code
_entity_poly.pdbx_strand_id
1 'polypeptide(L)'
;MNREIKFRGKQIDNSKWVHGDLRQVEGRCFIMDYDIGDDGITDHQRVFNIHYEVDPETVGQYTGLKDINQKDIYEGDIVQIQGHPFEGPMQINGNYEVGYNDRMELCCGSLLLHRERHYATVIGNKFENPSLLEVTNE
;
A
#
# COMPACT_ATOMS: atom_id res chain seq x y z
N MET A 1 -18.44 -6.19 6.59
CA MET A 1 -17.01 -6.18 6.91
C MET A 1 -16.60 -4.72 7.08
N ASN A 2 -15.86 -4.39 8.13
CA ASN A 2 -15.31 -3.03 8.30
C ASN A 2 -13.92 -3.01 7.68
N ARG A 3 -13.67 -2.08 6.76
CA ARG A 3 -12.35 -1.88 6.15
C ARG A 3 -11.60 -0.83 6.98
N GLU A 4 -10.42 -1.17 7.46
CA GLU A 4 -9.52 -0.19 8.08
C GLU A 4 -9.11 0.85 7.04
N ILE A 5 -9.19 2.13 7.41
CA ILE A 5 -8.76 3.24 6.57
C ILE A 5 -7.42 3.71 7.13
N LYS A 6 -6.35 3.46 6.39
CA LYS A 6 -5.01 3.96 6.67
C LYS A 6 -4.26 4.14 5.37
N PHE A 7 -3.27 5.01 5.39
CA PHE A 7 -2.43 5.35 4.27
C PHE A 7 -0.97 5.14 4.65
N ARG A 8 -0.11 5.09 3.64
CA ARG A 8 1.33 5.21 3.79
C ARG A 8 1.89 6.22 2.80
N GLY A 9 3.08 6.72 3.08
CA GLY A 9 3.86 7.56 2.17
C GLY A 9 5.32 7.59 2.57
N LYS A 10 6.20 7.96 1.64
CA LYS A 10 7.64 8.11 1.87
C LYS A 10 7.93 9.54 2.33
N GLN A 11 8.51 9.70 3.51
CA GLN A 11 8.85 11.03 4.05
C GLN A 11 9.85 11.75 3.16
N ILE A 12 9.66 13.05 2.95
CA ILE A 12 10.54 13.88 2.11
C ILE A 12 11.94 14.02 2.71
N ASP A 13 12.05 14.10 4.04
CA ASP A 13 13.29 14.43 4.75
C ASP A 13 14.28 13.25 4.85
N ASN A 14 13.78 12.04 5.08
CA ASN A 14 14.59 10.88 5.45
C ASN A 14 14.24 9.62 4.65
N SER A 15 13.33 9.71 3.68
CA SER A 15 12.94 8.61 2.79
C SER A 15 12.41 7.36 3.52
N LYS A 16 11.96 7.48 4.77
CA LYS A 16 11.30 6.37 5.49
C LYS A 16 9.83 6.30 5.12
N TRP A 17 9.27 5.10 5.11
CA TRP A 17 7.83 4.92 5.03
C TRP A 17 7.18 5.22 6.37
N VAL A 18 6.10 6.00 6.33
CA VAL A 18 5.20 6.29 7.46
C VAL A 18 3.80 5.85 7.14
N HIS A 19 3.03 5.56 8.18
CA HIS A 19 1.67 5.04 8.09
C HIS A 19 0.75 5.84 9.01
N GLY A 20 -0.51 6.04 8.60
CA GLY A 20 -1.47 6.83 9.37
C GLY A 20 -2.58 7.42 8.51
N ASP A 21 -3.18 8.51 8.96
CA ASP A 21 -4.23 9.20 8.21
C ASP A 21 -3.65 10.20 7.22
N LEU A 22 -4.25 10.29 6.03
CA LEU A 22 -3.82 11.21 4.99
C LEU A 22 -4.48 12.58 5.14
N ARG A 23 -3.66 13.63 5.18
CA ARG A 23 -4.09 15.04 5.03
C ARG A 23 -3.48 15.65 3.78
N GLN A 24 -4.31 16.25 2.94
CA GLN A 24 -3.89 16.94 1.71
C GLN A 24 -4.21 18.44 1.83
N VAL A 25 -3.21 19.30 1.60
CA VAL A 25 -3.35 20.76 1.65
C VAL A 25 -2.47 21.37 0.57
N GLU A 26 -3.06 22.13 -0.36
CA GLU A 26 -2.33 22.89 -1.39
C GLU A 26 -1.30 22.06 -2.18
N GLY A 27 -1.66 20.81 -2.53
CA GLY A 27 -0.79 19.90 -3.28
C GLY A 27 0.27 19.18 -2.45
N ARG A 28 0.32 19.41 -1.14
CA ARG A 28 1.20 18.71 -0.19
C ARG A 28 0.43 17.60 0.51
N CYS A 29 1.13 16.51 0.82
CA CYS A 29 0.59 15.36 1.51
C CYS A 29 1.28 15.17 2.86
N PHE A 30 0.47 14.88 3.89
CA PHE A 30 0.95 14.59 5.23
C PHE A 30 0.34 13.28 5.70
N ILE A 31 1.16 12.42 6.29
CA ILE A 31 0.70 11.25 7.04
C ILE A 31 0.69 11.64 8.52
N MET A 32 -0.49 11.58 9.11
CA MET A 32 -0.76 11.89 10.51
C MET A 32 -0.63 10.60 11.32
N ASP A 33 0.30 10.60 12.26
CA ASP A 33 0.38 9.56 13.29
C ASP A 33 -0.24 10.10 14.58
N TYR A 34 -1.18 9.35 15.15
CA TYR A 34 -1.87 9.73 16.38
C TYR A 34 -1.19 9.04 17.53
N ASP A 35 -0.22 9.71 18.15
CA ASP A 35 0.18 9.31 19.49
C ASP A 35 -0.91 9.78 20.46
N ILE A 36 -1.61 8.84 21.08
CA ILE A 36 -2.59 9.13 22.12
C ILE A 36 -1.82 9.22 23.43
N GLY A 37 -1.32 10.42 23.74
CA GLY A 37 -0.60 10.68 24.98
C GLY A 37 -1.41 11.51 25.97
N ASP A 38 -1.15 11.29 27.25
CA ASP A 38 -1.51 12.18 28.36
C ASP A 38 -0.50 13.34 28.37
N ASP A 39 -0.97 14.59 28.23
CA ASP A 39 -0.09 15.76 28.28
C ASP A 39 0.29 16.17 29.72
N GLY A 40 -0.19 15.42 30.72
CA GLY A 40 0.03 15.67 32.14
C GLY A 40 -0.63 16.96 32.64
N ILE A 41 -1.44 17.62 31.81
CA ILE A 41 -2.04 18.94 32.06
C ILE A 41 -3.56 18.88 31.92
N THR A 42 -4.09 18.00 31.06
CA THR A 42 -5.52 17.86 30.80
C THR A 42 -5.96 16.40 30.75
N ASP A 43 -7.13 16.10 31.31
CA ASP A 43 -7.79 14.77 31.28
C ASP A 43 -8.31 14.39 29.87
N HIS A 44 -7.86 15.10 28.84
CA HIS A 44 -8.28 14.94 27.45
C HIS A 44 -7.12 14.41 26.63
N GLN A 45 -7.33 13.26 25.99
CA GLN A 45 -6.43 12.75 24.95
C GLN A 45 -6.24 13.85 23.89
N ARG A 46 -5.03 14.38 23.78
CA ARG A 46 -4.68 15.27 22.68
C ARG A 46 -4.10 14.43 21.56
N VAL A 47 -4.58 14.72 20.35
CA VAL A 47 -3.88 14.34 19.13
C VAL A 47 -2.60 15.17 19.09
N PHE A 48 -1.46 14.57 19.43
CA PHE A 48 -0.19 15.16 19.04
C PHE A 48 -0.17 15.15 17.51
N ASN A 49 -0.13 16.33 16.88
CA ASN A 49 -0.02 16.45 15.43
C ASN A 49 1.40 16.05 14.98
N ILE A 50 1.76 14.78 15.17
CA ILE A 50 2.92 14.20 14.50
C ILE A 50 2.48 14.03 13.06
N HIS A 51 2.91 14.97 12.23
CA HIS A 51 2.63 14.98 10.81
C HIS A 51 3.95 14.84 10.08
N TYR A 52 4.00 13.83 9.23
CA TYR A 52 5.13 13.60 8.36
C TYR A 52 4.75 14.09 6.97
N GLU A 53 5.44 15.11 6.48
CA GLU A 53 5.31 15.49 5.08
C GLU A 53 5.89 14.37 4.21
N VAL A 54 5.09 13.89 3.27
CA VAL A 54 5.45 12.77 2.39
C VAL A 54 5.40 13.21 0.94
N ASP A 55 6.17 12.53 0.10
CA ASP A 55 6.07 12.67 -1.34
C ASP A 55 4.66 12.25 -1.81
N PRO A 56 3.87 13.18 -2.40
CA PRO A 56 2.52 12.89 -2.88
C PRO A 56 2.43 11.69 -3.82
N GLU A 57 3.46 11.44 -4.65
CA GLU A 57 3.44 10.32 -5.61
C GLU A 57 3.52 8.96 -4.91
N THR A 58 4.10 8.92 -3.72
CA THR A 58 4.28 7.69 -2.94
C THR A 58 3.10 7.36 -2.03
N VAL A 59 2.11 8.25 -1.96
CA VAL A 59 0.93 8.04 -1.12
C VAL A 59 0.14 6.85 -1.66
N GLY A 60 -0.05 5.85 -0.80
CA GLY A 60 -0.83 4.65 -1.14
C GLY A 60 -1.79 4.30 -0.01
N GLN A 61 -3.05 4.02 -0.35
CA GLN A 61 -4.02 3.55 0.63
C GLN A 61 -3.83 2.05 0.92
N TYR A 62 -4.04 1.64 2.18
CA TYR A 62 -4.23 0.24 2.50
C TYR A 62 -5.46 -0.29 1.76
N THR A 63 -5.33 -1.45 1.12
CA THR A 63 -6.42 -2.04 0.33
C THR A 63 -7.54 -2.62 1.19
N GLY A 64 -7.26 -2.97 2.44
CA GLY A 64 -8.15 -3.82 3.25
C GLY A 64 -7.86 -5.32 3.11
N LEU A 65 -6.89 -5.70 2.28
CA LEU A 65 -6.53 -7.08 2.00
C LEU A 65 -5.11 -7.38 2.48
N LYS A 66 -4.90 -8.64 2.87
CA LYS A 66 -3.60 -9.19 3.24
C LYS A 66 -3.15 -10.23 2.23
N ASP A 67 -1.85 -10.34 2.05
CA ASP A 67 -1.21 -11.36 1.25
C ASP A 67 -1.20 -12.73 1.98
N ILE A 68 -0.65 -13.78 1.35
CA ILE A 68 -0.57 -15.12 1.93
C ILE A 68 0.19 -15.18 3.27
N ASN A 69 1.08 -14.23 3.52
CA ASN A 69 1.89 -14.11 4.73
C ASN A 69 1.26 -13.14 5.76
N GLN A 70 -0.02 -12.79 5.59
CA GLN A 70 -0.76 -11.86 6.44
C GLN A 70 -0.22 -10.42 6.45
N LYS A 71 0.63 -10.07 5.48
CA LYS A 71 1.16 -8.72 5.30
C LYS A 71 0.11 -7.85 4.61
N ASP A 72 -0.06 -6.62 5.09
CA ASP A 72 -0.99 -5.65 4.49
C ASP A 72 -0.55 -5.29 3.07
N ILE A 73 -1.52 -5.27 2.15
CA ILE A 73 -1.31 -4.85 0.77
C ILE A 73 -1.78 -3.39 0.62
N TYR A 74 -0.93 -2.54 0.08
CA TYR A 74 -1.21 -1.14 -0.22
C TYR A 74 -1.18 -0.89 -1.72
N GLU A 75 -1.80 0.21 -2.16
CA GLU A 75 -1.61 0.72 -3.52
C GLU A 75 -0.11 0.95 -3.83
N GLY A 76 0.29 0.60 -5.04
CA GLY A 76 1.67 0.65 -5.52
C GLY A 76 2.58 -0.49 -5.01
N ASP A 77 2.08 -1.40 -4.17
CA ASP A 77 2.81 -2.65 -3.87
C ASP A 77 2.96 -3.50 -5.12
N ILE A 78 4.06 -4.25 -5.19
CA ILE A 78 4.28 -5.30 -6.17
C ILE A 78 4.06 -6.63 -5.47
N VAL A 79 3.09 -7.39 -5.98
CA VAL A 79 2.79 -8.74 -5.52
C VAL A 79 3.31 -9.76 -6.52
N GLN A 80 3.87 -10.84 -6.00
CA GLN A 80 4.18 -12.03 -6.77
C GLN A 80 3.05 -13.03 -6.62
N ILE A 81 2.46 -13.46 -7.74
CA ILE A 81 1.47 -14.54 -7.80
C ILE A 81 2.18 -15.85 -8.14
N GLN A 82 1.97 -16.87 -7.31
CA GLN A 82 2.51 -18.22 -7.53
C GLN A 82 1.50 -19.30 -7.15
N GLY A 83 1.55 -20.43 -7.84
CA GLY A 83 0.73 -21.61 -7.52
C GLY A 83 -0.76 -21.40 -7.80
N HIS A 84 -1.12 -20.48 -8.70
CA HIS A 84 -2.50 -20.24 -9.06
C HIS A 84 -3.10 -21.48 -9.79
N PRO A 85 -4.32 -21.94 -9.44
CA PRO A 85 -4.89 -23.18 -9.98
C PRO A 85 -5.17 -23.15 -11.50
N PHE A 86 -5.18 -21.96 -12.09
CA PHE A 86 -5.35 -21.75 -13.53
C PHE A 86 -4.04 -21.38 -14.25
N GLU A 87 -2.89 -21.62 -13.61
CA GLU A 87 -1.58 -21.47 -14.23
C GLU A 87 -1.41 -22.41 -15.43
N GLY A 88 -0.80 -21.93 -16.51
CA GLY A 88 -0.69 -22.62 -17.80
C GLY A 88 -1.72 -22.12 -18.82
N PRO A 89 -3.03 -22.44 -18.67
CA PRO A 89 -4.07 -21.94 -19.58
C PRO A 89 -4.15 -20.41 -19.66
N MET A 90 -3.83 -19.72 -18.56
CA MET A 90 -3.98 -18.26 -18.46
C MET A 90 -2.65 -17.51 -18.23
N GLN A 91 -1.54 -18.20 -17.93
CA GLN A 91 -0.24 -17.60 -17.60
C GLN A 91 -0.35 -16.47 -16.56
N ILE A 92 -0.74 -16.85 -15.33
CA ILE A 92 -1.12 -15.91 -14.25
C ILE A 92 0.03 -15.67 -13.28
N ASN A 93 0.96 -16.62 -13.13
CA ASN A 93 2.09 -16.45 -12.24
C ASN A 93 3.02 -15.35 -12.76
N GLY A 94 3.42 -14.44 -11.88
CA GLY A 94 4.20 -13.27 -12.25
C GLY A 94 4.20 -12.21 -11.16
N ASN A 95 4.86 -11.09 -11.45
CA ASN A 95 4.91 -9.93 -10.58
C ASN A 95 3.98 -8.84 -11.13
N TYR A 96 3.17 -8.25 -10.27
CA TYR A 96 2.16 -7.28 -10.67
C TYR A 96 2.07 -6.13 -9.69
N GLU A 97 1.93 -4.91 -10.22
CA GLU A 97 1.59 -3.73 -9.42
C GLU A 97 0.14 -3.80 -8.96
N VAL A 98 -0.09 -3.45 -7.70
CA VAL A 98 -1.41 -3.26 -7.10
C VAL A 98 -1.92 -1.85 -7.36
N GLY A 99 -3.10 -1.73 -7.96
CA GLY A 99 -3.72 -0.44 -8.27
C GLY A 99 -5.14 -0.58 -8.81
N TYR A 100 -5.75 0.53 -9.20
CA TYR A 100 -7.06 0.54 -9.86
C TYR A 100 -6.90 0.55 -11.38
N ASN A 101 -7.74 -0.22 -12.07
CA ASN A 101 -7.88 -0.11 -13.52
C ASN A 101 -8.85 1.03 -13.92
N ASP A 102 -9.03 1.25 -15.23
CA ASP A 102 -9.94 2.29 -15.78
C ASP A 102 -11.43 2.12 -15.40
N ARG A 103 -11.80 0.99 -14.79
CA ARG A 103 -13.15 0.68 -14.32
C ARG A 103 -13.29 0.82 -12.80
N MET A 104 -12.28 1.37 -12.12
CA MET A 104 -12.23 1.50 -10.66
C MET A 104 -12.26 0.15 -9.93
N GLU A 105 -11.73 -0.91 -10.56
CA GLU A 105 -11.57 -2.21 -9.92
C GLU A 105 -10.16 -2.31 -9.32
N LEU A 106 -10.08 -2.73 -8.06
CA LEU A 106 -8.80 -2.95 -7.39
C LEU A 106 -8.16 -4.26 -7.87
N CYS A 107 -7.01 -4.14 -8.50
CA CYS A 107 -6.34 -5.20 -9.24
C CYS A 107 -4.87 -5.34 -8.83
N CYS A 108 -4.29 -6.48 -9.16
CA CYS A 108 -2.85 -6.66 -9.35
C CYS A 108 -2.62 -6.94 -10.85
N GLY A 109 -2.12 -5.95 -11.59
CA GLY A 109 -2.12 -5.99 -13.05
C GLY A 109 -3.56 -6.02 -13.60
N SER A 110 -3.88 -7.02 -14.44
CA SER A 110 -5.23 -7.20 -15.00
C SER A 110 -6.14 -8.10 -14.15
N LEU A 111 -5.66 -8.60 -13.01
CA LEU A 111 -6.35 -9.58 -12.17
C LEU A 111 -6.98 -8.91 -10.95
N LEU A 112 -8.21 -9.29 -10.60
CA LEU A 112 -8.92 -8.73 -9.44
C LEU A 112 -8.23 -9.13 -8.13
N LEU A 113 -7.70 -8.16 -7.38
CA LEU A 113 -6.84 -8.42 -6.22
C LEU A 113 -7.52 -9.30 -5.16
N HIS A 114 -8.83 -9.10 -4.94
CA HIS A 114 -9.56 -9.89 -3.96
C HIS A 114 -9.63 -11.38 -4.31
N ARG A 115 -9.47 -11.77 -5.58
CA ARG A 115 -9.40 -13.19 -6.00
C ARG A 115 -7.98 -13.73 -5.84
N GLU A 116 -6.99 -12.91 -6.18
CA GLU A 116 -5.59 -13.33 -6.24
C GLU A 116 -4.85 -13.31 -4.90
N ARG A 117 -5.35 -12.58 -3.88
CA ARG A 117 -4.64 -12.40 -2.60
C ARG A 117 -4.19 -13.70 -1.91
N HIS A 118 -4.87 -14.81 -2.18
CA HIS A 118 -4.55 -16.14 -1.62
C HIS A 118 -3.31 -16.78 -2.23
N TYR A 119 -2.82 -16.24 -3.35
CA TYR A 119 -1.64 -16.69 -4.09
C TYR A 119 -0.57 -15.59 -4.16
N ALA A 120 -0.86 -14.43 -3.57
CA ALA A 120 -0.04 -13.24 -3.63
C ALA A 120 0.91 -13.16 -2.44
N THR A 121 2.17 -12.79 -2.71
CA THR A 121 3.14 -12.35 -1.71
C THR A 121 3.63 -10.95 -2.06
N VAL A 122 3.61 -10.01 -1.11
CA VAL A 122 4.16 -8.66 -1.33
C VAL A 122 5.69 -8.70 -1.33
N ILE A 123 6.29 -8.47 -2.50
CA ILE A 123 7.76 -8.57 -2.71
C ILE A 123 8.46 -7.21 -2.83
N GLY A 124 7.71 -6.11 -2.91
CA GLY A 124 8.27 -4.77 -3.04
C GLY A 124 7.20 -3.74 -3.34
N ASN A 125 7.61 -2.57 -3.80
CA ASN A 125 6.71 -1.54 -4.33
C ASN A 125 7.35 -0.86 -5.54
N LYS A 126 6.54 -0.19 -6.37
CA LYS A 126 7.01 0.44 -7.62
C LYS A 126 8.05 1.55 -7.42
N PHE A 127 8.11 2.15 -6.24
CA PHE A 127 9.01 3.27 -5.95
C PHE A 127 10.41 2.80 -5.55
N GLU A 128 10.51 1.66 -4.88
CA GLU A 128 11.79 1.12 -4.38
C GLU A 128 12.29 -0.07 -5.18
N ASN A 129 11.39 -0.76 -5.87
CA ASN A 129 11.68 -1.99 -6.60
C ASN A 129 11.08 -1.99 -8.01
N PRO A 130 11.25 -0.92 -8.82
CA PRO A 130 10.66 -0.85 -10.16
C PRO A 130 11.12 -1.99 -11.07
N SER A 131 12.35 -2.48 -10.90
CA SER A 131 12.92 -3.57 -11.68
C SER A 131 12.19 -4.91 -11.51
N LEU A 132 11.38 -5.08 -10.45
CA LEU A 132 10.59 -6.31 -10.27
C LEU A 132 9.46 -6.46 -11.29
N LEU A 133 9.11 -5.39 -12.01
CA LEU A 133 8.12 -5.40 -13.09
C LEU A 133 8.76 -5.53 -14.48
N GLU A 134 10.09 -5.46 -14.57
CA GLU A 134 10.79 -5.65 -15.84
C GLU A 134 10.73 -7.13 -16.23
N VAL A 135 10.22 -7.41 -17.44
CA VAL A 135 10.26 -8.76 -17.99
C VAL A 135 11.71 -9.06 -18.40
N THR A 136 12.38 -9.92 -17.65
CA THR A 136 13.65 -10.51 -18.10
C THR A 136 13.35 -11.46 -19.25
N ASN A 137 13.59 -10.98 -20.48
CA ASN A 137 13.65 -11.82 -21.65
C ASN A 137 14.95 -12.64 -21.58
N GLU A 138 14.88 -13.86 -21.04
CA GLU A 138 15.90 -14.89 -21.25
C GLU A 138 15.54 -15.78 -22.45
#